data_AF-A0A9D7EXX2-F1
#
_entry.id   AF-A0A9D7EXX2-F1
#
_cell.length_a   1.000
_cell.length_b   1.000
_cell.length_c   1.000
_cell.angle_alpha   90.00
_cell.angle_beta   90.00
_cell.angle_gamma   90.00
#
_symmetry.space_group_name_H-M   'P 1'
#
loop_
_entity.id
_entity.type
_entity.pdbx_description
1 polymer ?
#
loop_
_entity_poly.entity_id
_entity_poly.type
_entity_poly.pdbx_seq_one_letter_code
_entity_poly.pdbx_strand_id
1 'polypeptide(L)'
;MRKTRYATTASLQLMLLSFFITTCSKKDTAAPPDLCLGVNYTIDYFKTESVGGANNGTIAINYPIGDTISYKLNNGTFQASRNFTNLAPGNYILTVKNQNNCTDTITIAIFAYGPKYALVRSVISGYCGPCHYNGGNTAGKNFNTDSSVLFNWDIIKARAVDNVPTQMPAAPNAPLTAIDKQKITDWVNAGHRILD
;
A
#
# COMPACT_ATOMS: atom_id res chain seq x y z
N MET A 1 73.13 -83.34 -14.06
CA MET A 1 73.12 -82.92 -15.48
C MET A 1 71.68 -82.77 -15.97
N ARG A 2 71.19 -81.55 -16.18
CA ARG A 2 70.35 -81.12 -17.33
C ARG A 2 69.98 -79.64 -17.13
N LYS A 3 70.47 -78.79 -18.02
CA LYS A 3 70.08 -77.38 -18.16
C LYS A 3 68.75 -77.33 -18.92
N THR A 4 67.80 -76.51 -18.48
CA THR A 4 66.62 -76.15 -19.27
C THR A 4 66.52 -74.64 -19.34
N ARG A 5 66.44 -74.12 -20.57
CA ARG A 5 66.46 -72.69 -20.94
C ARG A 5 65.05 -72.10 -20.84
N TYR A 6 64.97 -70.84 -20.42
CA TYR A 6 63.77 -70.00 -20.49
C TYR A 6 63.65 -69.37 -21.88
N ALA A 7 62.44 -69.35 -22.45
CA ALA A 7 62.09 -68.57 -23.63
C ALA A 7 61.08 -67.49 -23.20
N THR A 8 61.44 -66.24 -23.46
CA THR A 8 60.72 -65.01 -23.14
C THR A 8 59.66 -64.70 -24.20
N THR A 9 58.42 -64.42 -23.79
CA THR A 9 57.38 -63.82 -24.64
C THR A 9 57.11 -62.39 -24.18
N ALA A 10 57.42 -61.42 -25.05
CA ALA A 10 57.18 -60.00 -24.82
C ALA A 10 55.70 -59.68 -25.05
N SER A 11 55.03 -59.14 -24.04
CA SER A 11 53.64 -58.67 -24.12
C SER A 11 53.63 -57.16 -24.38
N LEU A 12 53.00 -56.75 -25.47
CA LEU A 12 52.90 -55.37 -25.94
C LEU A 12 51.73 -54.66 -25.22
N GLN A 13 52.02 -53.84 -24.22
CA GLN A 13 51.01 -53.11 -23.44
C GLN A 13 50.63 -51.80 -24.18
N LEU A 14 49.42 -51.74 -24.73
CA LEU A 14 48.88 -50.56 -25.40
C LEU A 14 48.47 -49.51 -24.34
N MET A 15 49.32 -48.51 -24.09
CA MET A 15 48.98 -47.36 -23.24
C MET A 15 47.94 -46.49 -23.95
N LEU A 16 46.69 -46.56 -23.48
CA LEU A 16 45.64 -45.61 -23.83
C LEU A 16 46.01 -44.24 -23.22
N LEU A 17 46.48 -43.33 -24.07
CA LEU A 17 46.78 -41.95 -23.70
C LEU A 17 45.45 -41.22 -23.49
N SER A 18 45.05 -41.05 -22.23
CA SER A 18 43.87 -40.26 -21.85
C SER A 18 44.11 -38.79 -22.18
N PHE A 19 43.55 -38.36 -23.31
CA PHE A 19 43.45 -36.95 -23.69
C PHE A 19 42.52 -36.24 -22.70
N PHE A 20 43.10 -35.57 -21.70
CA PHE A 20 42.36 -34.59 -20.91
C PHE A 20 42.08 -33.39 -21.81
N ILE A 21 40.85 -33.35 -22.36
CA ILE A 21 40.33 -32.17 -23.03
C ILE A 21 40.06 -31.14 -21.93
N THR A 22 41.05 -30.29 -21.64
CA THR A 22 40.84 -29.15 -20.75
C THR A 22 40.05 -28.11 -21.54
N THR A 23 38.73 -28.25 -21.57
CA THR A 23 37.85 -27.21 -22.08
C THR A 23 38.00 -25.99 -21.18
N CYS A 24 38.34 -24.85 -21.75
CA CYS A 24 38.29 -23.57 -21.07
C CYS A 24 36.81 -23.23 -20.83
N SER A 25 36.21 -23.72 -19.75
CA SER A 25 34.94 -23.15 -19.27
C SER A 25 35.24 -21.71 -18.92
N LYS A 26 34.53 -20.76 -19.56
CA LYS A 26 34.39 -19.42 -18.97
C LYS A 26 34.02 -19.67 -17.52
N LYS A 27 34.86 -19.21 -16.60
CA LYS A 27 34.56 -19.28 -15.17
C LYS A 27 33.20 -18.61 -15.05
N ASP A 28 32.16 -19.39 -14.77
CA ASP A 28 30.82 -18.86 -14.54
C ASP A 28 30.93 -18.03 -13.27
N THR A 29 31.31 -16.76 -13.41
CA THR A 29 31.24 -15.80 -12.34
C THR A 29 29.76 -15.72 -12.03
N ALA A 30 29.36 -16.26 -10.87
CA ALA A 30 27.99 -16.18 -10.39
C ALA A 30 27.44 -14.79 -10.67
N ALA A 31 26.23 -14.72 -11.23
CA ALA A 31 25.58 -13.45 -11.52
C ALA A 31 25.66 -12.53 -10.28
N PRO A 32 25.88 -11.21 -10.45
CA PRO A 32 25.89 -10.29 -9.34
C PRO A 32 24.66 -10.47 -8.44
N PRO A 33 24.78 -10.36 -7.11
CA PRO A 33 23.64 -10.48 -6.22
C PRO A 33 22.53 -9.52 -6.62
N ASP A 34 21.28 -10.00 -6.71
CA ASP A 34 20.12 -9.15 -6.90
C ASP A 34 19.93 -8.26 -5.65
N LEU A 35 20.21 -6.97 -5.80
CA LEU A 35 20.12 -5.98 -4.72
C LEU A 35 18.67 -5.67 -4.32
N CYS A 36 17.69 -6.14 -5.09
CA CYS A 36 16.27 -5.93 -4.87
C CYS A 36 15.53 -7.14 -4.32
N LEU A 37 16.23 -8.27 -4.14
CA LEU A 37 15.65 -9.46 -3.56
C LEU A 37 15.15 -9.15 -2.12
N GLY A 38 13.85 -9.31 -1.91
CA GLY A 38 13.20 -9.05 -0.61
C GLY A 38 12.85 -7.58 -0.34
N VAL A 39 13.06 -6.67 -1.28
CA VAL A 39 12.55 -5.29 -1.15
C VAL A 39 11.03 -5.32 -1.39
N ASN A 40 10.29 -5.23 -0.29
CA ASN A 40 8.85 -4.99 -0.27
C ASN A 40 8.60 -3.97 0.84
N TYR A 41 8.12 -2.79 0.47
CA TYR A 41 7.81 -1.72 1.39
C TYR A 41 6.33 -1.81 1.78
N THR A 42 6.06 -1.83 3.08
CA THR A 42 4.73 -1.51 3.59
C THR A 42 4.48 -0.02 3.41
N ILE A 43 3.97 0.41 2.26
CA ILE A 43 3.76 1.83 1.97
C ILE A 43 2.64 2.39 2.87
N ASP A 44 3.00 3.34 3.73
CA ASP A 44 2.05 4.08 4.57
C ASP A 44 1.91 5.52 4.07
N TYR A 45 0.66 6.00 4.02
CA TYR A 45 0.33 7.28 3.45
C TYR A 45 -0.97 7.84 4.04
N PHE A 46 -1.10 9.16 4.00
CA PHE A 46 -2.37 9.85 4.15
C PHE A 46 -2.83 10.40 2.80
N LYS A 47 -4.14 10.49 2.62
CA LYS A 47 -4.74 11.16 1.47
C LYS A 47 -5.87 12.07 1.89
N THR A 48 -6.12 13.09 1.07
CA THR A 48 -7.38 13.84 1.08
C THR A 48 -8.06 13.64 -0.25
N GLU A 49 -9.38 13.50 -0.22
CA GLU A 49 -10.17 13.38 -1.44
C GLU A 49 -10.33 14.73 -2.13
N SER A 50 -10.75 14.70 -3.40
CA SER A 50 -11.11 15.90 -4.14
C SER A 50 -12.51 16.37 -3.70
N VAL A 51 -12.66 17.67 -3.45
CA VAL A 51 -13.90 18.26 -2.92
C VAL A 51 -14.43 19.35 -3.85
N GLY A 52 -15.74 19.28 -4.12
CA GLY A 52 -16.46 20.34 -4.84
C GLY A 52 -16.14 20.43 -6.33
N GLY A 53 -15.72 19.32 -6.95
CA GLY A 53 -15.37 19.27 -8.37
C GLY A 53 -14.04 19.93 -8.73
N ALA A 54 -13.21 20.27 -7.74
CA ALA A 54 -11.88 20.83 -7.95
C ALA A 54 -10.79 19.74 -7.89
N ASN A 55 -9.61 20.02 -8.45
CA ASN A 55 -8.44 19.16 -8.32
C ASN A 55 -7.66 19.55 -7.07
N ASN A 56 -8.18 19.23 -5.88
CA ASN A 56 -7.59 19.60 -4.59
C ASN A 56 -7.33 18.39 -3.68
N GLY A 57 -7.40 17.17 -4.23
CA GLY A 57 -6.96 15.96 -3.53
C GLY A 57 -5.45 15.97 -3.29
N THR A 58 -5.01 15.23 -2.28
CA THR A 58 -3.60 15.13 -1.90
C THR A 58 -3.22 13.71 -1.52
N ILE A 59 -1.95 13.38 -1.71
CA ILE A 59 -1.31 12.17 -1.18
C ILE A 59 -0.03 12.62 -0.47
N ALA A 60 0.10 12.25 0.80
CA ALA A 60 1.27 12.50 1.64
C ALA A 60 1.82 11.17 2.13
N ILE A 61 3.07 10.87 1.78
CA ILE A 61 3.70 9.58 2.08
C ILE A 61 4.38 9.65 3.44
N ASN A 62 4.01 8.75 4.35
CA ASN A 62 4.61 8.65 5.69
C ASN A 62 5.79 7.68 5.70
N TYR A 63 5.70 6.59 4.93
CA TYR A 63 6.71 5.55 4.83
C TYR A 63 6.68 4.86 3.46
N PRO A 64 7.82 4.43 2.90
CA PRO A 64 9.20 4.57 3.43
C PRO A 64 9.75 5.97 3.28
N ILE A 65 10.76 6.33 4.08
CA ILE A 65 11.43 7.64 4.13
C ILE A 65 12.94 7.48 4.09
N GLY A 66 13.65 8.52 3.63
CA GLY A 66 15.11 8.59 3.62
C GLY A 66 15.61 9.39 2.42
N ASP A 67 16.84 9.91 2.52
CA ASP A 67 17.43 10.79 1.50
C ASP A 67 17.66 10.10 0.15
N THR A 68 17.63 8.77 0.15
CA THR A 68 17.82 7.93 -1.04
C THR A 68 16.53 7.30 -1.54
N ILE A 69 15.39 7.67 -0.95
CA ILE A 69 14.06 7.27 -1.40
C ILE A 69 13.48 8.37 -2.28
N SER A 70 12.88 7.96 -3.40
CA SER A 70 12.18 8.84 -4.33
C SER A 70 10.81 8.27 -4.68
N TYR A 71 9.89 9.14 -5.05
CA TYR A 71 8.48 8.83 -5.27
C TYR A 71 8.02 9.40 -6.60
N LYS A 72 7.09 8.72 -7.26
CA LYS A 72 6.34 9.28 -8.40
C LYS A 72 4.90 8.79 -8.38
N LEU A 73 4.00 9.57 -8.99
CA LEU A 73 2.67 9.09 -9.35
C LEU A 73 2.62 8.78 -10.84
N ASN A 74 2.02 7.64 -11.19
CA ASN A 74 1.78 7.21 -12.56
C ASN A 74 3.08 7.25 -13.40
N ASN A 75 3.02 7.94 -14.54
CA ASN A 75 4.14 8.13 -15.47
C ASN A 75 4.93 9.43 -15.20
N GLY A 76 4.72 10.07 -14.04
CA GLY A 76 5.45 11.28 -13.65
C GLY A 76 6.93 11.02 -13.36
N THR A 77 7.66 12.09 -13.09
CA THR A 77 9.08 12.04 -12.71
C THR A 77 9.24 11.66 -11.24
N PHE A 78 10.32 10.94 -10.92
CA PHE A 78 10.71 10.71 -9.54
C PHE A 78 11.12 12.02 -8.86
N GLN A 79 10.63 12.23 -7.64
CA GLN A 79 10.96 13.37 -6.80
C GLN A 79 11.25 12.91 -5.36
N ALA A 80 12.04 13.68 -4.62
CA ALA A 80 12.27 13.44 -3.18
C ALA A 80 11.08 13.91 -2.32
N SER A 81 10.27 14.85 -2.82
CA SER A 81 9.08 15.31 -2.12
C SER A 81 8.07 14.18 -1.94
N ARG A 82 7.57 14.04 -0.71
CA ARG A 82 6.57 13.06 -0.29
C ARG A 82 5.13 13.52 -0.53
N ASN A 83 4.96 14.78 -0.94
CA ASN A 83 3.66 15.42 -1.09
C ASN A 83 3.30 15.54 -2.56
N PHE A 84 2.14 15.00 -2.92
CA PHE A 84 1.48 15.22 -4.20
C PHE A 84 0.19 15.98 -3.92
N THR A 85 0.03 17.11 -4.61
CA THR A 85 -1.12 18.01 -4.45
C THR A 85 -1.80 18.21 -5.79
N ASN A 86 -2.92 18.93 -5.77
CA ASN A 86 -3.70 19.25 -6.96
C ASN A 86 -4.23 18.02 -7.71
N LEU A 87 -4.58 16.96 -6.99
CA LEU A 87 -5.04 15.71 -7.58
C LEU A 87 -6.54 15.77 -7.88
N ALA A 88 -6.88 15.44 -9.13
CA ALA A 88 -8.26 15.17 -9.54
C ALA A 88 -8.74 13.83 -8.97
N PRO A 89 -10.06 13.58 -8.91
CA PRO A 89 -10.58 12.24 -8.66
C PRO A 89 -10.01 11.24 -9.67
N GLY A 90 -9.55 10.08 -9.19
CA GLY A 90 -8.94 9.05 -10.03
C GLY A 90 -8.03 8.09 -9.26
N ASN A 91 -7.55 7.06 -9.95
CA ASN A 91 -6.57 6.12 -9.40
C ASN A 91 -5.15 6.58 -9.73
N TYR A 92 -4.28 6.61 -8.73
CA TYR A 92 -2.87 6.95 -8.84
C TYR A 92 -2.01 5.76 -8.43
N ILE A 93 -1.10 5.37 -9.32
CA ILE A 93 -0.07 4.38 -9.03
C ILE A 93 1.09 5.12 -8.40
N LEU A 94 1.23 5.02 -7.09
CA LEU A 94 2.41 5.49 -6.38
C LEU A 94 3.53 4.47 -6.57
N THR A 95 4.66 4.93 -7.11
CA THR A 95 5.90 4.13 -7.16
C THR A 95 6.90 4.74 -6.20
N VAL A 96 7.48 3.90 -5.34
CA VAL A 96 8.58 4.24 -4.45
C VAL A 96 9.85 3.58 -4.98
N LYS A 97 10.99 4.27 -4.92
CA LYS A 97 12.28 3.76 -5.41
C LYS A 97 13.43 4.15 -4.48
N ASN A 98 14.32 3.20 -4.18
CA ASN A 98 15.53 3.43 -3.40
C ASN A 98 16.81 3.63 -4.25
N GLN A 99 17.97 3.82 -3.61
CA GLN A 99 19.29 3.98 -4.27
C GLN A 99 19.71 2.82 -5.18
N ASN A 100 19.26 1.60 -4.90
CA ASN A 100 19.57 0.40 -5.68
C ASN A 100 18.62 0.23 -6.89
N ASN A 101 17.77 1.23 -7.15
CA ASN A 101 16.68 1.19 -8.12
C ASN A 101 15.60 0.13 -7.86
N CYS A 102 15.54 -0.40 -6.64
CA CYS A 102 14.46 -1.30 -6.25
C CYS A 102 13.19 -0.49 -6.06
N THR A 103 12.10 -0.98 -6.64
CA THR A 103 10.81 -0.29 -6.63
C THR A 103 9.74 -1.09 -5.95
N ASP A 104 8.81 -0.40 -5.30
CA ASP A 104 7.53 -0.95 -4.88
C ASP A 104 6.40 -0.01 -5.28
N THR A 105 5.19 -0.55 -5.44
CA THR A 105 4.04 0.19 -5.96
C THR A 105 2.77 -0.07 -5.17
N ILE A 106 1.95 0.96 -5.01
CA ILE A 106 0.59 0.85 -4.49
C ILE A 106 -0.37 1.69 -5.33
N THR A 107 -1.60 1.22 -5.50
CA THR A 107 -2.67 2.00 -6.12
C THR A 107 -3.46 2.74 -5.06
N ILE A 108 -3.58 4.05 -5.22
CA ILE A 108 -4.31 4.94 -4.31
C ILE A 108 -5.45 5.59 -5.10
N ALA A 109 -6.69 5.38 -4.66
CA ALA A 109 -7.85 6.06 -5.23
C ALA A 109 -8.04 7.41 -4.56
N ILE A 110 -8.28 8.46 -5.34
CA ILE A 110 -8.80 9.75 -4.90
C ILE A 110 -10.26 9.84 -5.36
N PHE A 111 -11.18 9.96 -4.43
CA PHE A 111 -12.62 10.07 -4.68
C PHE A 111 -13.05 11.51 -4.90
N ALA A 112 -14.23 11.68 -5.49
CA ALA A 112 -14.90 12.96 -5.64
C ALA A 112 -15.96 13.09 -4.55
N TYR A 113 -15.80 14.06 -3.65
CA TYR A 113 -16.78 14.38 -2.61
C TYR A 113 -17.43 15.73 -2.87
N GLY A 114 -18.70 15.83 -2.48
CA GLY A 114 -19.34 17.11 -2.28
C GLY A 114 -18.85 17.78 -0.99
N PRO A 115 -19.02 19.11 -0.85
CA PRO A 115 -18.55 19.84 0.31
C PRO A 115 -19.13 19.34 1.64
N LYS A 116 -20.41 18.95 1.67
CA LYS A 116 -21.07 18.51 2.91
C LYS A 116 -20.61 17.12 3.31
N TYR A 117 -20.49 16.21 2.35
CA TYR A 117 -20.01 14.86 2.62
C TYR A 117 -18.55 14.84 3.09
N ALA A 118 -17.70 15.70 2.53
CA ALA A 118 -16.32 15.86 2.99
C ALA A 118 -16.25 16.25 4.48
N LEU A 119 -17.13 17.16 4.93
CA LEU A 119 -17.25 17.54 6.34
C LEU A 119 -17.73 16.38 7.22
N VAL A 120 -18.68 15.57 6.74
CA VAL A 120 -19.13 14.36 7.45
C VAL A 120 -17.99 13.35 7.60
N ARG A 121 -17.19 13.11 6.56
CA ARG A 121 -16.04 12.21 6.65
C ARG A 121 -14.99 12.70 7.65
N SER A 122 -14.78 14.01 7.75
CA SER A 122 -13.93 14.58 8.80
C SER A 122 -14.47 14.29 10.21
N VAL A 123 -15.79 14.45 10.43
CA VAL A 123 -16.42 14.13 11.72
C VAL A 123 -16.28 12.65 12.05
N ILE A 124 -16.60 11.76 11.10
CA ILE A 124 -16.52 10.30 11.31
C ILE A 124 -15.08 9.87 11.63
N SER A 125 -14.10 10.38 10.87
CA SER A 125 -12.69 10.03 11.12
C SER A 125 -12.20 10.48 12.49
N GLY A 126 -12.67 11.64 12.98
CA GLY A 126 -12.25 12.18 14.28
C GLY A 126 -12.94 11.54 15.47
N TYR A 127 -14.26 11.29 15.38
CA TYR A 127 -15.08 10.85 16.51
C TYR A 127 -15.39 9.35 16.50
N CYS A 128 -15.60 8.75 15.33
CA CYS A 128 -16.10 7.38 15.22
C CYS A 128 -14.98 6.37 15.00
N GLY A 129 -13.85 6.81 14.44
CA GLY A 129 -12.71 5.97 14.08
C GLY A 129 -12.27 4.97 15.15
N PRO A 130 -12.05 5.40 16.41
CA PRO A 130 -11.58 4.49 17.47
C PRO A 130 -12.46 3.25 17.73
N CYS A 131 -13.77 3.31 17.45
CA CYS A 131 -14.71 2.24 17.78
C CYS A 131 -15.37 1.57 16.56
N HIS A 132 -15.26 2.21 15.38
CA HIS A 132 -15.97 1.81 14.17
C HIS A 132 -15.04 1.65 12.94
N TYR A 133 -13.72 1.82 13.07
CA TYR A 133 -12.75 1.59 11.99
C TYR A 133 -11.89 0.33 12.18
N ASN A 134 -11.27 -0.13 11.09
CA ASN A 134 -10.20 -1.14 11.05
C ASN A 134 -10.55 -2.47 11.75
N GLY A 135 -11.80 -2.93 11.62
CA GLY A 135 -12.27 -4.17 12.25
C GLY A 135 -12.73 -4.00 13.70
N GLY A 136 -12.47 -2.83 14.31
CA GLY A 136 -13.19 -2.36 15.49
C GLY A 136 -14.62 -2.03 15.08
N ASN A 137 -15.52 -2.99 15.28
CA ASN A 137 -16.93 -2.84 14.96
C ASN A 137 -17.74 -2.96 16.25
N THR A 138 -18.17 -1.82 16.79
CA THR A 138 -19.10 -1.82 17.93
C THR A 138 -20.53 -1.95 17.43
N ALA A 139 -21.23 -2.99 17.91
CA ALA A 139 -22.64 -3.26 17.59
C ALA A 139 -22.95 -3.41 16.07
N GLY A 140 -22.01 -3.96 15.29
CA GLY A 140 -22.23 -4.29 13.89
C GLY A 140 -22.04 -3.13 12.89
N LYS A 141 -21.73 -1.91 13.35
CA LYS A 141 -21.40 -0.75 12.51
C LYS A 141 -19.89 -0.56 12.26
N ASN A 142 -19.50 -0.54 10.99
CA ASN A 142 -18.18 -0.16 10.51
C ASN A 142 -18.33 1.01 9.53
N PHE A 143 -17.49 2.05 9.65
CA PHE A 143 -17.56 3.27 8.84
C PHE A 143 -16.32 3.50 7.96
N ASN A 144 -15.51 2.46 7.72
CA ASN A 144 -14.29 2.54 6.90
C ASN A 144 -14.54 3.05 5.49
N THR A 145 -15.64 2.63 4.85
CA THR A 145 -15.91 2.90 3.43
C THR A 145 -17.07 3.89 3.25
N ASP A 146 -17.10 4.59 2.12
CA ASP A 146 -18.19 5.52 1.83
C ASP A 146 -19.54 4.82 1.76
N SER A 147 -19.61 3.66 1.11
CA SER A 147 -20.83 2.85 1.06
C SER A 147 -21.34 2.48 2.45
N SER A 148 -20.43 2.23 3.40
CA SER A 148 -20.83 1.92 4.78
C SER A 148 -21.36 3.15 5.53
N VAL A 149 -20.84 4.35 5.25
CA VAL A 149 -21.40 5.60 5.80
C VAL A 149 -22.76 5.89 5.20
N LEU A 150 -22.90 5.78 3.87
CA LEU A 150 -24.16 5.94 3.18
C LEU A 150 -25.22 4.96 3.69
N PHE A 151 -24.89 3.68 3.78
CA PHE A 151 -25.85 2.67 4.25
C PHE A 151 -26.35 2.91 5.69
N ASN A 152 -25.55 3.60 6.50
CA ASN A 152 -25.84 3.86 7.91
C ASN A 152 -26.14 5.35 8.19
N TRP A 153 -26.48 6.15 7.18
CA TRP A 153 -26.71 7.59 7.36
C TRP A 153 -27.77 7.87 8.43
N ASP A 154 -28.81 7.04 8.47
CA ASP A 154 -29.97 7.13 9.35
C ASP A 154 -29.58 6.93 10.81
N ILE A 155 -28.82 5.88 11.12
CA ILE A 155 -28.37 5.58 12.47
C ILE A 155 -27.27 6.54 12.94
N ILE A 156 -26.43 7.02 12.01
CA ILE A 156 -25.45 8.07 12.30
C ILE A 156 -26.20 9.33 12.73
N LYS A 157 -27.20 9.77 11.98
CA LYS A 157 -28.03 10.93 12.33
C LYS A 157 -28.76 10.73 13.65
N ALA A 158 -29.49 9.62 13.79
CA ALA A 158 -30.30 9.34 14.97
C ALA A 158 -29.46 9.31 16.27
N ARG A 159 -28.30 8.63 16.27
CA ARG A 159 -27.52 8.46 17.50
C ARG A 159 -26.51 9.57 17.75
N ALA A 160 -25.81 10.03 16.72
CA ALA A 160 -24.75 11.02 16.88
C ALA A 160 -25.28 12.45 16.97
N VAL A 161 -26.44 12.72 16.36
CA VAL A 161 -27.06 14.03 16.41
C VAL A 161 -28.23 14.05 17.37
N ASP A 162 -29.20 13.15 17.16
CA ASP A 162 -30.50 13.21 17.83
C ASP A 162 -30.51 12.47 19.19
N ASN A 163 -29.43 11.73 19.50
CA ASN A 163 -29.25 10.94 20.71
C ASN A 163 -30.30 9.82 20.93
N VAL A 164 -30.90 9.29 19.85
CA VAL A 164 -31.94 8.26 19.90
C VAL A 164 -31.43 6.92 19.35
N PRO A 165 -31.65 5.78 20.05
CA PRO A 165 -32.24 5.65 21.39
C PRO A 165 -31.26 6.04 22.51
N THR A 166 -29.97 6.14 22.18
CA THR A 166 -28.93 6.62 23.09
C THR A 166 -27.98 7.53 22.32
N GLN A 167 -27.31 8.41 23.04
CA GLN A 167 -26.20 9.21 22.53
C GLN A 167 -25.09 8.33 21.95
N MET A 168 -24.49 8.79 20.85
CA MET A 168 -23.15 8.40 20.40
C MET A 168 -22.30 9.66 20.14
N PRO A 169 -21.01 9.71 20.49
CA PRO A 169 -20.23 8.72 21.24
C PRO A 169 -20.83 8.36 22.60
N ALA A 170 -20.74 7.08 22.96
CA ALA A 170 -21.31 6.58 24.21
C ALA A 170 -20.52 7.12 25.41
N ALA A 171 -21.23 7.41 26.50
CA ALA A 171 -20.62 7.76 27.77
C ALA A 171 -19.56 6.71 28.19
N PRO A 172 -18.42 7.13 28.76
CA PRO A 172 -18.11 8.49 29.26
C PRO A 172 -17.62 9.48 28.20
N ASN A 173 -17.59 9.10 26.91
CA ASN A 173 -17.14 10.00 25.85
C ASN A 173 -18.14 11.15 25.64
N ALA A 174 -17.61 12.35 25.40
CA ALA A 174 -18.43 13.52 25.13
C ALA A 174 -19.22 13.36 23.81
N PRO A 175 -20.43 13.93 23.74
CA PRO A 175 -21.17 14.01 22.47
C PRO A 175 -20.43 14.89 21.45
N LEU A 176 -20.84 14.78 20.18
CA LEU A 176 -20.42 15.72 19.14
C LEU A 176 -20.76 17.17 19.54
N THR A 177 -19.93 18.11 19.11
CA THR A 177 -20.20 19.53 19.24
C THR A 177 -21.44 19.92 18.42
N ALA A 178 -22.07 21.06 18.74
CA ALA A 178 -23.19 21.58 17.95
C ALA A 178 -22.81 21.79 16.47
N ILE A 179 -21.57 22.23 16.21
CA ILE A 179 -21.06 22.43 14.84
C ILE A 179 -20.94 21.10 14.10
N ASP A 180 -20.41 20.06 14.74
CA ASP A 180 -20.25 18.75 14.10
C ASP A 180 -21.58 18.03 13.88
N LYS A 181 -22.53 18.22 14.81
CA LYS A 181 -23.92 17.81 14.63
C LYS A 181 -24.58 18.49 13.43
N GLN A 182 -24.28 19.78 13.22
CA GLN A 182 -24.81 20.53 12.09
C GLN A 182 -24.28 20.00 10.75
N LYS A 183 -22.98 19.67 10.65
CA LYS A 183 -22.39 19.08 9.43
C LYS A 183 -23.13 17.82 8.97
N ILE A 184 -23.43 16.92 9.90
CA ILE A 184 -24.20 15.69 9.62
C ILE A 184 -25.63 16.04 9.19
N THR A 185 -26.28 16.96 9.90
CA THR A 185 -27.65 17.39 9.60
C THR A 185 -27.77 18.03 8.21
N ASP A 186 -26.83 18.90 7.85
CA ASP A 186 -26.83 19.58 6.54
C ASP A 186 -26.64 18.61 5.39
N TRP A 187 -25.76 17.61 5.56
CA TRP A 187 -25.56 16.56 4.58
C TRP A 187 -26.79 15.65 4.42
N VAL A 188 -27.40 15.24 5.54
CA VAL A 188 -28.64 14.44 5.50
C VAL A 188 -29.78 15.21 4.81
N ASN A 189 -29.97 16.49 5.16
CA ASN A 189 -30.98 17.35 4.55
C ASN A 189 -30.71 17.62 3.07
N ALA A 190 -29.45 17.53 2.62
CA ALA A 190 -29.09 17.64 1.21
C ALA A 190 -29.46 16.40 0.40
N GLY A 191 -29.76 15.28 1.06
CA GLY A 191 -30.08 14.01 0.43
C GLY A 191 -29.00 12.94 0.59
N HIS A 192 -28.07 13.11 1.54
CA HIS A 192 -27.13 12.09 2.02
C HIS A 192 -26.30 11.39 0.93
N ARG A 193 -25.92 12.08 -0.15
CA ARG A 193 -25.09 11.52 -1.23
C ARG A 193 -23.61 11.87 -1.04
N ILE A 194 -22.73 11.08 -1.64
CA ILE A 194 -21.28 11.36 -1.64
C ILE A 194 -20.96 12.70 -2.31
N LEU A 195 -21.75 13.10 -3.31
CA LEU A 195 -21.54 14.32 -4.09
C LEU A 195 -22.21 15.58 -3.49
N ASP A 196 -22.86 15.47 -2.32
CA ASP A 196 -23.51 16.59 -1.62
C ASP A 196 -22.55 17.44 -0.76
#